data_AF-A0A7S1C5T8-F1
#
_entry.id   AF-A0A7S1C5T8-F1
#
_cell.length_a   1.000
_cell.length_b   1.000
_cell.length_c   1.000
_cell.angle_alpha   90.00
_cell.angle_beta   90.00
_cell.angle_gamma   90.00
#
_symmetry.space_group_name_H-M   'P 1'
#
loop_
_entity.id
_entity.type
_entity.pdbx_description
1 polymer ?
#
loop_
_entity_poly.entity_id
_entity_poly.type
_entity_poly.pdbx_seq_one_letter_code
_entity_poly.pdbx_strand_id
1 'polypeptide(L)'
;DDVKVCPHAGGVGLCEYVRHLCMLDFVCFNPDDDVDRVCESTSHLHEHFDDPVSFRRGSGDGDDTGMFYVAAAAPGYARMLPASIAEYSFPWGGAWRGEAAAEGARERERAEVAERAAAA
;
A
#
# COMPACT_ATOMS: atom_id res chain seq x y z
N ASP A 1 6.89 -22.85 18.90
CA ASP A 1 8.04 -22.10 18.37
C ASP A 1 7.73 -20.61 18.38
N ASP A 2 8.56 -19.81 19.02
CA ASP A 2 8.45 -18.34 19.03
C ASP A 2 9.24 -17.76 17.85
N VAL A 3 8.62 -17.80 16.67
CA VAL A 3 9.21 -17.23 15.45
C VAL A 3 8.73 -15.78 15.30
N LYS A 4 9.69 -14.85 15.28
CA LYS A 4 9.39 -13.43 15.06
C LYS A 4 8.84 -13.20 13.65
N VAL A 5 7.80 -12.39 13.55
CA VAL A 5 7.26 -11.91 12.27
C VAL A 5 7.73 -10.47 12.06
N CYS A 6 8.45 -10.24 10.97
CA CYS A 6 8.86 -8.91 10.54
C CYS A 6 8.21 -8.63 9.17
N PRO A 7 7.02 -8.02 9.14
CA PRO A 7 6.28 -7.88 7.90
C PRO A 7 7.00 -6.99 6.89
N HIS A 8 7.08 -7.48 5.66
CA HIS A 8 7.52 -6.69 4.51
C HIS A 8 6.50 -5.58 4.22
N ALA A 9 7.03 -4.43 3.84
CA ALA A 9 6.27 -3.28 3.36
C ALA A 9 7.01 -2.64 2.18
N GLY A 10 6.47 -1.55 1.64
CA GLY A 10 7.07 -0.89 0.49
C GLY A 10 6.57 -1.42 -0.85
N GLY A 11 6.47 -0.52 -1.81
CA GLY A 11 5.53 -0.65 -2.92
C GLY A 11 4.24 0.12 -2.64
N VAL A 12 3.22 -0.05 -3.49
CA VAL A 12 2.00 0.76 -3.42
C VAL A 12 1.06 0.20 -2.35
N GLY A 13 0.89 0.91 -1.23
CA GLY A 13 -0.11 0.59 -0.21
C GLY A 13 0.28 -0.43 0.83
N LEU A 14 1.41 -1.14 0.70
CA LEU A 14 1.75 -2.21 1.64
C LEU A 14 1.94 -1.69 3.07
N CYS A 15 2.43 -0.46 3.25
CA CYS A 15 2.52 0.16 4.57
C CYS A 15 1.13 0.35 5.19
N GLU A 16 0.15 0.81 4.40
CA GLU A 16 -1.23 1.01 4.80
C GLU A 16 -1.90 -0.30 5.21
N TYR A 17 -1.69 -1.39 4.47
CA TYR A 17 -2.21 -2.71 4.82
C TYR A 17 -1.50 -3.26 6.06
N VAL A 18 -0.19 -3.40 6.02
CA VAL A 18 0.53 -4.22 6.99
C VAL A 18 0.47 -3.65 8.41
N ARG A 19 0.28 -2.33 8.59
CA ARG A 19 0.08 -1.74 9.93
C ARG A 19 -1.07 -2.39 10.70
N HIS A 20 -2.17 -2.77 10.02
CA HIS A 20 -3.29 -3.43 10.69
C HIS A 20 -2.93 -4.83 11.15
N LEU A 21 -2.16 -5.57 10.34
CA LEU A 21 -1.72 -6.91 10.69
C LEU A 21 -0.75 -6.87 11.87
N CYS A 22 0.18 -5.91 11.90
CA CYS A 22 1.07 -5.70 13.05
C CYS A 22 0.28 -5.38 14.32
N MET A 23 -0.73 -4.51 14.23
CA MET A 23 -1.55 -4.14 15.39
C MET A 23 -2.47 -5.28 15.85
N LEU A 24 -3.03 -6.05 14.92
CA LEU A 24 -3.82 -7.24 15.22
C LEU A 24 -2.95 -8.31 15.89
N ASP A 25 -1.74 -8.54 15.37
CA ASP A 25 -0.76 -9.45 15.95
C ASP A 25 -0.47 -9.08 17.40
N PHE A 26 -0.10 -7.82 17.64
CA PHE A 26 0.20 -7.32 18.98
C PHE A 26 -1.00 -7.47 19.93
N VAL A 27 -2.21 -7.06 19.53
CA VAL A 27 -3.37 -7.06 20.44
C VAL A 27 -3.92 -8.46 20.70
N CYS A 28 -3.98 -9.33 19.69
CA CYS A 28 -4.74 -10.57 19.77
C CYS A 28 -3.90 -11.84 19.96
N PHE A 29 -2.64 -11.82 19.53
CA PHE A 29 -1.84 -13.05 19.43
C PHE A 29 -0.52 -12.96 20.20
N ASN A 30 0.13 -11.79 20.15
CA ASN A 30 1.50 -11.59 20.62
C ASN A 30 1.64 -10.24 21.35
N PRO A 31 1.04 -10.09 22.55
CA PRO A 31 1.06 -8.83 23.31
C PRO A 31 2.42 -8.48 23.93
N ASP A 32 3.33 -9.45 24.00
CA ASP A 32 4.67 -9.26 24.53
C ASP A 32 5.60 -8.78 23.39
N ASP A 33 6.01 -7.50 23.47
CA ASP A 33 6.96 -6.87 22.52
C ASP A 33 8.43 -7.02 22.96
N ASP A 34 8.71 -7.91 23.92
CA ASP A 34 10.05 -8.24 24.44
C ASP A 34 11.01 -8.80 23.36
N VAL A 35 10.53 -8.92 22.12
CA VAL A 35 11.19 -9.52 20.98
C VAL A 35 11.63 -8.51 19.93
N ASP A 36 11.58 -7.19 20.17
CA ASP A 36 12.05 -6.15 19.23
C ASP A 36 11.53 -6.38 17.80
N ARG A 37 10.20 -6.53 17.65
CA ARG A 37 9.61 -6.75 16.33
C ARG A 37 9.71 -5.46 15.51
N VAL A 38 10.02 -5.62 14.23
CA VAL A 38 10.07 -4.50 13.29
C VAL A 38 9.08 -4.72 12.15
N CYS A 39 8.47 -3.63 11.71
CA CYS A 39 7.70 -3.59 10.49
C CYS A 39 8.43 -2.68 9.51
N GLU A 40 8.64 -3.14 8.28
CA GLU A 40 9.25 -2.31 7.25
C GLU A 40 8.37 -1.08 6.95
N SER A 41 8.99 -0.01 6.46
CA SER A 41 8.34 1.23 6.03
C SER A 41 9.10 1.84 4.85
N THR A 42 8.38 2.56 3.98
CA THR A 42 8.97 3.42 2.94
C THR A 42 8.24 4.75 2.93
N SER A 43 8.72 5.74 2.15
CA SER A 43 8.17 7.11 2.14
C SER A 43 7.33 7.45 0.91
N HIS A 44 6.97 6.47 0.06
CA HIS A 44 6.43 6.75 -1.27
C HIS A 44 4.95 6.37 -1.39
N LEU A 45 4.18 7.17 -2.14
CA LEU A 45 2.84 6.85 -2.67
C LEU A 45 1.71 6.80 -1.63
N HIS A 46 1.97 7.19 -0.38
CA HIS A 46 0.95 7.29 0.67
C HIS A 46 -0.13 8.31 0.33
N GLU A 47 0.21 9.36 -0.43
CA GLU A 47 -0.72 10.41 -0.89
C GLU A 47 -1.90 9.87 -1.72
N HIS A 48 -1.82 8.63 -2.18
CA HIS A 48 -2.89 7.99 -2.95
C HIS A 48 -3.91 7.24 -2.09
N PHE A 49 -3.82 7.29 -0.76
CA PHE A 49 -4.73 6.62 0.17
C PHE A 49 -5.54 7.62 0.99
N ASP A 50 -6.74 7.22 1.42
CA ASP A 50 -7.65 8.09 2.18
C ASP A 50 -7.28 8.24 3.68
N ASP A 51 -6.66 7.21 4.26
CA ASP A 51 -6.02 7.22 5.60
C ASP A 51 -4.56 6.80 5.47
N PRO A 52 -3.67 7.67 4.96
CA PRO A 52 -2.26 7.35 4.74
C PRO A 52 -1.57 6.98 6.05
N VAL A 53 -0.55 6.13 5.98
CA VAL A 53 0.24 5.82 7.19
C VAL A 53 0.93 7.07 7.74
N SER A 54 1.04 7.12 9.06
CA SER A 54 1.83 8.12 9.76
C SER A 54 2.68 7.47 10.83
N PHE A 55 3.78 8.14 11.17
CA PHE A 55 4.77 7.65 12.12
C PHE A 55 4.93 8.61 13.28
N ARG A 56 5.20 8.07 14.46
CA ARG A 56 5.50 8.85 15.66
C ARG A 56 6.82 8.38 16.25
N ARG A 57 7.64 9.32 16.69
CA ARG A 57 8.84 9.01 17.47
C ARG A 57 8.43 8.42 18.83
N GLY A 58 9.15 7.40 19.28
CA GLY A 58 8.98 6.86 20.64
C GLY A 58 9.25 7.92 21.71
N SER A 59 8.60 7.80 22.86
CA SER A 59 8.67 8.77 23.96
C SER A 59 9.73 8.47 25.04
N GLY A 60 10.62 7.49 24.80
CA GLY A 60 11.68 7.14 25.75
C GLY A 60 12.84 8.15 25.77
N ASP A 61 13.65 8.13 26.83
CA ASP A 61 14.88 8.93 26.94
C ASP A 61 16.07 8.15 26.35
N GLY A 62 16.79 8.70 25.35
CA GLY A 62 18.03 8.13 24.79
C GLY A 62 18.08 8.04 23.25
N ASP A 63 19.15 7.43 22.72
CA ASP A 63 19.36 7.16 21.28
C ASP A 63 18.40 6.09 20.70
N ASP A 64 17.54 5.50 21.54
CA ASP A 64 16.68 4.35 21.24
C ASP A 64 15.23 4.71 20.89
N THR A 65 14.96 5.98 20.56
CA THR A 65 13.61 6.40 20.15
C THR A 65 13.39 6.12 18.67
N GLY A 66 13.01 4.89 18.34
CA GLY A 66 12.58 4.50 16.99
C GLY A 66 11.37 5.28 16.47
N MET A 67 11.04 5.06 15.20
CA MET A 67 9.79 5.54 14.58
C MET A 67 8.76 4.42 14.57
N PHE A 68 7.55 4.69 15.05
CA PHE A 68 6.49 3.71 15.21
C PHE A 68 5.31 4.06 14.32
N TYR A 69 4.72 3.05 13.70
CA TYR A 69 3.44 3.18 13.01
C TYR A 69 2.36 3.70 13.96
N VAL A 70 1.57 4.66 13.50
CA VAL A 70 0.36 5.09 14.20
C VAL A 70 -0.83 4.26 13.70
N ALA A 71 -1.68 3.85 14.63
CA ALA A 71 -2.92 3.12 14.32
C ALA A 71 -3.79 3.88 13.33
N ALA A 72 -4.37 3.14 12.38
CA ALA A 72 -5.36 3.67 11.45
C ALA A 72 -6.54 4.27 12.22
N ALA A 73 -7.01 5.43 11.77
CA ALA A 73 -8.15 6.11 12.40
C ALA A 73 -9.44 5.86 11.62
N ALA A 74 -9.35 5.68 10.30
CA ALA A 74 -10.50 5.44 9.46
C ALA A 74 -10.96 3.97 9.51
N PRO A 75 -12.27 3.70 9.42
CA PRO A 75 -12.77 2.35 9.26
C PRO A 75 -12.39 1.78 7.90
N GLY A 76 -11.90 0.54 7.89
CA GLY A 76 -11.49 -0.16 6.67
C GLY A 76 -10.11 -0.76 6.81
N TYR A 77 -9.49 -1.04 5.67
CA TYR A 77 -8.16 -1.64 5.59
C TYR A 77 -7.15 -0.66 4.96
N ALA A 78 -7.21 -0.47 3.64
CA ALA A 78 -6.47 0.58 2.95
C ALA A 78 -7.20 0.90 1.65
N ARG A 79 -7.81 2.09 1.54
CA ARG A 79 -8.57 2.47 0.35
C ARG A 79 -7.79 3.52 -0.43
N MET A 80 -7.57 3.25 -1.71
CA MET A 80 -7.00 4.25 -2.63
C MET A 80 -8.03 5.31 -3.00
N LEU A 81 -7.54 6.54 -3.20
CA LEU A 81 -8.34 7.65 -3.69
C LEU A 81 -8.83 7.35 -5.12
N PRO A 82 -10.13 7.55 -5.43
CA PRO A 82 -10.66 7.35 -6.78
C PRO A 82 -9.93 8.17 -7.85
N ALA A 83 -9.46 9.37 -7.50
CA ALA A 83 -8.67 10.22 -8.40
C ALA A 83 -7.32 9.59 -8.76
N SER A 84 -6.63 8.98 -7.79
CA SER A 84 -5.39 8.24 -8.04
C SER A 84 -5.63 7.03 -8.94
N ILE A 85 -6.71 6.29 -8.69
CA ILE A 85 -7.10 5.16 -9.57
C ILE A 85 -7.33 5.67 -10.99
N ALA A 86 -8.12 6.74 -11.18
CA ALA A 86 -8.40 7.28 -12.50
C ALA A 86 -7.14 7.78 -13.23
N GLU A 87 -6.22 8.46 -12.52
CA GLU A 87 -5.01 9.00 -13.12
C GLU A 87 -3.98 7.92 -13.49
N TYR A 88 -3.84 6.89 -12.66
CA TYR A 88 -2.78 5.88 -12.80
C TYR A 88 -3.28 4.51 -13.29
N SER A 89 -4.57 4.35 -13.62
CA SER A 89 -5.08 3.10 -14.21
C SER A 89 -4.46 2.86 -15.59
N PHE A 90 -3.60 1.85 -15.70
CA PHE A 90 -3.05 1.47 -16.99
C PHE A 90 -4.10 0.76 -17.87
N PRO A 91 -4.14 1.00 -19.19
CA PRO A 91 -3.38 1.99 -19.95
C PRO A 91 -4.09 3.34 -20.11
N TRP A 92 -5.25 3.56 -19.52
CA TRP A 92 -6.16 4.66 -19.88
C TRP A 92 -5.98 5.95 -19.07
N GLY A 93 -5.35 5.85 -17.90
CA GLY A 93 -5.11 6.97 -16.99
C GLY A 93 -4.19 8.03 -17.57
N GLY A 94 -4.35 9.25 -17.06
CA GLY A 94 -3.62 10.41 -17.55
C GLY A 94 -2.10 10.32 -17.43
N ALA A 95 -1.61 9.58 -16.44
CA ALA A 95 -0.19 9.34 -16.21
C ALA A 95 0.48 8.56 -17.35
N TRP A 96 -0.31 7.88 -18.19
CA TRP A 96 0.17 7.02 -19.28
C TRP A 96 0.03 7.64 -20.67
N ARG A 97 -0.21 8.96 -20.75
CA ARG A 97 -0.25 9.68 -22.03
C ARG A 97 1.15 9.81 -22.61
N GLY A 98 1.30 9.47 -23.89
CA GLY A 98 2.60 9.49 -24.59
C GLY A 98 3.51 8.30 -24.27
N GLU A 99 3.10 7.39 -23.38
CA GLU A 99 3.84 6.17 -23.08
C GLU A 99 3.57 5.11 -24.15
N ALA A 100 4.61 4.70 -24.88
CA ALA A 100 4.49 3.74 -25.98
C ALA A 100 3.88 2.40 -25.54
N ALA A 101 4.20 1.95 -24.33
CA ALA A 101 3.62 0.72 -23.76
C ALA A 101 2.09 0.83 -23.60
N ALA A 102 1.61 2.00 -23.16
CA ALA A 102 0.19 2.27 -22.99
C ALA A 102 -0.51 2.45 -24.34
N GLU A 103 0.12 3.12 -25.31
CA GLU A 103 -0.39 3.24 -26.68
C GLU A 103 -0.60 1.87 -27.31
N GLY A 104 0.42 1.01 -27.26
CA GLY A 104 0.32 -0.35 -27.77
C GLY A 104 -0.73 -1.19 -27.03
N ALA A 105 -0.92 -0.99 -25.72
CA ALA A 105 -1.97 -1.69 -24.98
C ALA A 105 -3.37 -1.26 -25.43
N ARG A 106 -3.60 0.04 -25.62
CA ARG A 106 -4.87 0.59 -26.11
C ARG A 106 -5.19 0.11 -27.54
N GLU A 107 -4.19 -0.04 -28.39
CA GLU A 107 -4.36 -0.59 -29.74
C GLU A 107 -4.75 -2.07 -29.72
N ARG A 108 -4.09 -2.88 -28.89
CA ARG A 108 -4.44 -4.30 -28.71
C ARG A 108 -5.87 -4.47 -28.21
N GLU A 109 -6.26 -3.72 -27.18
CA GLU A 109 -7.62 -3.78 -26.64
C GLU A 109 -8.68 -3.38 -27.70
N ARG A 110 -8.42 -2.34 -28.50
CA ARG A 110 -9.30 -1.96 -29.62
C ARG A 110 -9.42 -3.06 -30.68
N ALA A 111 -8.32 -3.72 -31.02
CA ALA A 111 -8.32 -4.81 -31.98
C ALA A 111 -9.14 -6.01 -31.46
N GLU A 112 -8.95 -6.39 -30.20
CA GLU A 112 -9.72 -7.47 -29.57
C GLU A 112 -11.23 -7.18 -29.52
N VAL A 113 -11.62 -5.93 -29.22
CA VAL A 113 -13.05 -5.53 -29.23
C VAL A 113 -13.63 -5.59 -30.64
N ALA A 114 -12.89 -5.11 -31.65
CA ALA A 114 -13.34 -5.15 -33.04
C ALA A 114 -13.50 -6.59 -33.55
N GLU A 115 -12.57 -7.48 -33.19
CA GLU A 115 -12.65 -8.90 -33.53
C GLU A 115 -13.88 -9.57 -32.90
N ARG A 116 -14.14 -9.33 -31.61
CA ARG A 116 -15.33 -9.85 -30.93
C ARG A 116 -16.63 -9.36 -31.55
N ALA A 117 -16.68 -8.09 -31.95
CA ALA A 117 -17.85 -7.51 -32.60
C ALA A 117 -18.10 -8.10 -34.00
N ALA A 118 -17.04 -8.44 -34.74
CA ALA A 118 -17.16 -9.10 -36.05
C ALA A 118 -17.57 -10.58 -35.95
N ALA A 119 -17.36 -11.20 -34.79
CA ALA A 119 -17.73 -12.59 -34.51
C ALA A 119 -19.16 -12.76 -33.95
N ALA A 120 -19.87 -11.66 -33.67
CA ALA A 120 -21.24 -11.62 -33.16
C ALA A 120 -22.25 -11.34 -34.29
#